data_AF-A0A2N5N2W6-F1
#
_entry.id   AF-A0A2N5N2W6-F1
#
_cell.length_a   1.000
_cell.length_b   1.000
_cell.length_c   1.000
_cell.angle_alpha   90.00
_cell.angle_beta   90.00
_cell.angle_gamma   90.00
#
_symmetry.space_group_name_H-M   'P 1'
#
loop_
_entity.id
_entity.type
_entity.pdbx_description
1 polymer ?
#
loop_
_entity_poly.entity_id
_entity_poly.type
_entity_poly.pdbx_seq_one_letter_code
_entity_poly.pdbx_strand_id
1 'polypeptide(L)'
;MTDRRLLFRFHDAESASVAAATLLELGYDAAAQGAQEVGLSLRGSDLTSALEIAFAHGGELDVQEQDVIPIPAHLVNEDLVAWEEGFGYDGASTGISTGASDGSDLRNRDEATEGESAFPEQEGSLSYFSGDVHG
;
A
#
# COMPACT_ATOMS: atom_id res chain seq x y z
N MET A 1 15.92 -3.61 19.61
CA MET A 1 15.65 -2.53 18.64
C MET A 1 16.27 -2.96 17.33
N THR A 2 15.46 -3.17 16.29
CA THR A 2 15.93 -3.62 14.97
C THR A 2 16.37 -2.40 14.18
N ASP A 3 17.67 -2.25 13.97
CA ASP A 3 18.24 -1.25 13.06
C ASP A 3 18.18 -1.86 11.66
N ARG A 4 17.49 -1.19 10.72
CA ARG A 4 17.32 -1.68 9.34
C ARG A 4 18.03 -0.74 8.38
N ARG A 5 18.81 -1.29 7.46
CA ARG A 5 19.49 -0.51 6.44
C ARG A 5 18.94 -0.90 5.07
N LEU A 6 18.48 0.09 4.33
CA LEU A 6 17.90 -0.06 3.00
C LEU A 6 18.77 0.71 2.00
N LEU A 7 18.82 0.23 0.77
CA LEU A 7 19.46 0.93 -0.33
C LEU A 7 18.40 1.15 -1.41
N PHE A 8 18.29 2.38 -1.88
CA PHE A 8 17.38 2.74 -2.97
C PHE A 8 18.19 3.17 -4.17
N ARG A 9 17.76 2.72 -5.35
CA ARG A 9 18.31 3.12 -6.63
C ARG A 9 17.28 3.93 -7.41
N PHE A 10 17.67 5.09 -7.91
CA PHE A 10 16.81 6.02 -8.63
C PHE A 10 17.13 6.01 -10.12
N HIS A 11 16.20 6.49 -10.94
CA HIS A 11 16.40 6.58 -12.40
C HIS A 11 17.46 7.63 -12.79
N ASP A 12 17.57 8.69 -12.00
CA ASP A 12 18.43 9.85 -12.26
C ASP A 12 18.98 10.43 -10.94
N ALA A 13 20.05 11.23 -11.06
CA ALA A 13 20.77 11.76 -9.91
C ALA A 13 20.02 12.90 -9.19
N GLU A 14 19.16 13.62 -9.90
CA GLU A 14 18.36 14.70 -9.35
C GLU A 14 17.30 14.12 -8.41
N SER A 15 16.56 13.11 -8.87
CA SER A 15 15.57 12.35 -8.08
C SER A 15 16.18 11.75 -6.82
N ALA A 16 17.38 11.14 -6.91
CA ALA A 16 18.11 10.63 -5.74
C ALA A 16 18.43 11.74 -4.74
N SER A 17 18.90 12.90 -5.23
CA SER A 17 19.23 14.05 -4.38
C SER A 17 18.00 14.63 -3.70
N VAL A 18 16.89 14.78 -4.42
CA VAL A 18 15.63 15.31 -3.87
C VAL A 18 15.08 14.36 -2.82
N ALA A 19 15.01 13.06 -3.10
CA ALA A 19 14.55 12.05 -2.14
C ALA A 19 15.40 12.04 -0.87
N ALA A 20 16.73 12.06 -1.00
CA ALA A 20 17.64 12.11 0.14
C ALA A 20 17.45 13.38 0.98
N ALA A 21 17.27 14.54 0.34
CA ALA A 21 17.00 15.80 1.01
C ALA A 21 15.67 15.77 1.79
N THR A 22 14.60 15.27 1.18
CA THR A 22 13.29 15.11 1.84
C THR A 22 13.37 14.18 3.04
N LEU A 23 14.07 13.05 2.91
CA LEU A 23 14.27 12.11 4.00
C LEU A 23 15.05 12.74 5.16
N LEU A 24 16.12 13.48 4.87
CA LEU A 24 16.88 14.21 5.89
C LEU A 24 16.04 15.29 6.57
N GLU A 25 15.21 16.02 5.82
CA GLU A 25 14.31 17.06 6.35
C GLU A 25 13.29 16.48 7.34
N LEU A 26 12.80 15.28 7.06
CA LEU A 26 11.84 14.56 7.91
C LEU A 26 12.51 13.82 9.08
N GLY A 27 13.84 13.92 9.21
CA GLY A 27 14.62 13.38 10.33
C GLY A 27 15.08 11.93 10.14
N TYR A 28 15.01 11.40 8.92
CA TYR A 28 15.59 10.09 8.60
C TYR A 28 17.10 10.19 8.40
N ASP A 29 17.82 9.10 8.70
CA ASP A 29 19.25 8.98 8.43
C ASP A 29 19.47 8.46 7.00
N ALA A 30 19.46 9.38 6.04
CA ALA A 30 19.67 9.10 4.61
C ALA A 30 21.03 9.64 4.13
N ALA A 31 21.76 8.84 3.37
CA ALA A 31 23.06 9.20 2.83
C ALA A 31 23.19 8.77 1.36
N ALA A 32 23.67 9.67 0.51
CA ALA A 32 24.01 9.32 -0.87
C ALA A 32 25.19 8.32 -0.87
N GLN A 33 25.01 7.18 -1.52
CA GLN A 33 26.03 6.14 -1.70
C GLN A 33 26.71 6.22 -3.08
N GLY A 34 25.98 6.74 -4.08
CA GLY A 34 26.44 6.88 -5.46
C GLY A 34 25.68 8.00 -6.18
N ALA A 35 25.83 8.07 -7.51
CA ALA A 35 25.15 9.11 -8.30
C ALA A 35 23.62 8.95 -8.31
N GLN A 36 23.12 7.72 -8.18
CA GLN A 36 21.70 7.37 -8.25
C GLN A 36 21.27 6.51 -7.06
N GLU A 37 22.06 6.46 -6.00
CA GLU A 37 21.88 5.51 -4.89
C GLU A 37 21.79 6.25 -3.56
N VAL A 38 20.75 5.95 -2.79
CA VAL A 38 20.53 6.51 -1.45
C VAL A 38 20.44 5.36 -0.45
N GLY A 39 21.38 5.34 0.50
CA GLY A 39 21.31 4.46 1.65
C GLY A 39 20.48 5.10 2.75
N LEU A 40 19.61 4.31 3.38
CA LEU A 40 18.72 4.74 4.44
C LEU A 40 18.91 3.84 5.67
N SER A 41 19.13 4.44 6.83
CA SER A 41 19.18 3.74 8.12
C SER A 41 17.91 4.07 8.93
N LEU A 42 17.13 3.05 9.25
CA LEU A 42 15.87 3.16 9.97
C LEU A 42 16.01 2.64 11.39
N ARG A 43 15.58 3.47 12.34
CA ARG A 43 15.43 3.12 13.76
C ARG A 43 13.97 3.23 14.17
N GLY A 44 13.30 2.09 14.33
CA GLY A 44 11.94 2.05 14.83
C GLY A 44 10.87 1.88 13.75
N SER A 45 9.79 2.66 13.84
CA SER A 45 8.48 2.35 13.26
C SER A 45 8.19 2.93 11.87
N ASP A 46 8.98 3.88 11.37
CA ASP A 46 8.58 4.66 10.19
C ASP A 46 9.09 4.09 8.86
N LEU A 47 9.10 2.74 8.75
CA LEU A 47 9.50 2.04 7.52
C LEU A 47 8.58 2.37 6.35
N THR A 48 7.26 2.35 6.59
CA THR A 48 6.27 2.59 5.54
C THR A 48 6.42 3.99 4.95
N SER A 49 6.50 5.01 5.80
CA SER A 49 6.64 6.40 5.34
C SER A 49 7.93 6.63 4.57
N ALA A 50 9.06 6.06 5.04
CA ALA A 50 10.31 6.17 4.32
C ALA A 50 10.26 5.48 2.93
N LEU A 51 9.62 4.32 2.84
CA LEU A 51 9.41 3.62 1.56
C LEU A 51 8.54 4.47 0.62
N GLU A 52 7.43 5.02 1.11
CA GLU A 52 6.54 5.86 0.30
C GLU A 52 7.25 7.08 -0.29
N ILE A 53 8.07 7.76 0.52
CA ILE A 53 8.86 8.90 0.05
C ILE A 53 9.83 8.47 -1.04
N ALA A 54 10.60 7.40 -0.82
CA ALA A 54 11.55 6.91 -1.80
C ALA A 54 10.87 6.52 -3.13
N PHE A 55 9.74 5.80 -3.06
CA PHE A 55 8.96 5.41 -4.24
C PHE A 55 8.30 6.60 -4.95
N ALA A 56 7.82 7.61 -4.22
CA ALA A 56 7.23 8.82 -4.81
C ALA A 56 8.24 9.60 -5.67
N HIS A 57 9.52 9.51 -5.32
CA HIS A 57 10.63 10.08 -6.10
C HIS A 57 11.24 9.10 -7.12
N GLY A 58 10.59 7.97 -7.40
CA GLY A 58 11.03 7.00 -8.40
C GLY A 58 12.20 6.10 -7.96
N GLY A 59 12.43 5.99 -6.64
CA GLY A 59 13.43 5.07 -6.09
C GLY A 59 12.91 3.64 -6.05
N GLU A 60 13.71 2.69 -6.50
CA GLU A 60 13.48 1.25 -6.36
C GLU A 60 14.28 0.74 -5.17
N LEU A 61 13.67 -0.11 -4.32
CA LEU A 61 14.38 -0.73 -3.22
C LEU A 61 15.31 -1.83 -3.77
N ASP A 62 16.62 -1.66 -3.55
CA ASP A 62 17.63 -2.67 -3.85
C ASP A 62 17.71 -3.64 -2.67
N VAL A 63 16.94 -4.72 -2.76
CA VAL A 63 16.92 -5.79 -1.76
C VAL A 63 18.15 -6.66 -1.97
N GLN A 64 19.22 -6.36 -1.24
CA GLN A 64 20.38 -7.23 -1.22
C GLN A 64 19.95 -8.63 -0.71
N GLU A 65 20.24 -9.68 -1.48
CA GLU A 65 19.81 -11.09 -1.30
C GLU A 65 20.20 -11.77 0.04
N GLN A 66 20.72 -11.03 1.02
CA GLN A 66 21.22 -11.61 2.28
C GLN A 66 20.12 -12.10 3.23
N ASP A 67 18.84 -11.78 2.98
CA ASP A 67 17.68 -12.17 3.81
C ASP A 67 16.78 -13.23 3.14
N VAL A 68 17.26 -13.92 2.11
CA VAL A 68 16.56 -15.09 1.54
C VAL A 68 16.79 -16.30 2.46
N ILE A 69 15.97 -16.45 3.49
CA ILE A 69 15.91 -17.70 4.26
C ILE A 69 15.19 -18.73 3.37
N PRO A 70 15.86 -19.79 2.88
CA PRO A 70 15.19 -20.80 2.09
C PRO A 70 14.15 -21.51 2.96
N ILE A 71 12.87 -21.41 2.58
CA ILE A 71 11.82 -22.20 3.22
C ILE A 71 12.05 -23.66 2.82
N PRO A 72 12.33 -24.59 3.75
CA PRO A 72 12.51 -25.98 3.41
C PRO A 72 11.19 -26.52 2.83
N ALA A 73 11.21 -26.98 1.59
CA ALA A 73 10.04 -27.53 0.89
C ALA A 73 9.43 -28.80 1.55
N HIS A 74 10.00 -29.25 2.68
CA HIS A 74 9.69 -30.52 3.33
C HIS A 74 9.32 -30.39 4.82
N LEU A 75 9.02 -29.19 5.33
CA LEU A 75 8.42 -28.99 6.66
C LEU A 75 6.88 -29.02 6.61
N VAL A 76 6.31 -29.97 5.87
CA VAL A 76 4.88 -30.30 5.97
C VAL A 76 4.75 -31.39 7.02
N ASN A 77 4.25 -31.04 8.20
CA ASN A 77 3.86 -32.04 9.20
C ASN A 77 2.59 -32.74 8.70
N GLU A 78 2.74 -33.93 8.13
CA GLU A 78 1.63 -34.81 7.73
C GLU A 78 0.72 -35.24 8.90
N ASP A 79 1.14 -34.95 10.15
CA ASP A 79 0.41 -35.28 11.38
C ASP A 79 -0.67 -34.26 11.80
N LEU A 80 -0.80 -33.12 11.10
CA LEU A 80 -1.85 -32.12 11.44
C LEU A 80 -3.27 -32.51 10.99
N VAL A 81 -3.45 -33.68 10.36
CA VAL A 81 -4.78 -34.21 9.98
C VAL A 81 -5.52 -34.84 11.18
N ALA A 82 -4.85 -35.06 12.31
CA ALA A 82 -5.46 -35.72 13.47
C ALA A 82 -6.32 -34.80 14.37
N TRP A 83 -6.40 -33.49 14.11
CA TRP A 83 -7.26 -32.56 14.87
C TRP A 83 -8.54 -32.15 14.13
N GLU A 84 -8.89 -32.87 13.06
CA GLU A 84 -10.11 -32.67 12.27
C GLU A 84 -11.28 -33.59 12.70
N GLU A 85 -11.27 -34.14 13.92
CA GLU A 85 -12.46 -34.78 14.51
C GLU A 85 -13.40 -33.77 15.22
N GLY A 86 -13.16 -32.45 15.11
CA GLY A 86 -13.89 -31.41 15.86
C GLY A 86 -14.63 -30.34 15.05
N PHE A 87 -14.32 -30.17 13.77
CA PHE A 87 -14.88 -29.07 12.97
C PHE A 87 -15.36 -29.55 11.61
N GLY A 88 -16.59 -30.05 11.57
CA GLY A 88 -17.30 -30.36 10.34
C GLY A 88 -17.53 -29.09 9.51
N TYR A 89 -16.72 -28.91 8.46
CA TYR A 89 -17.06 -28.07 7.33
C TYR A 89 -17.99 -28.89 6.41
N ASP A 90 -19.30 -28.78 6.64
CA ASP A 90 -20.32 -29.36 5.77
C ASP A 90 -20.47 -28.51 4.50
N GLY A 91 -19.82 -28.97 3.43
CA GLY A 91 -20.02 -28.47 2.08
C GLY A 91 -21.22 -29.13 1.41
N ALA A 92 -22.36 -28.46 1.55
CA ALA A 92 -23.49 -28.44 0.62
C ALA A 92 -24.55 -29.58 0.64
N SER A 93 -25.79 -29.08 0.76
CA SER A 93 -27.06 -29.66 0.31
C SER A 93 -27.68 -30.72 1.22
N THR A 94 -28.62 -30.29 2.07
CA THR A 94 -30.05 -30.69 2.02
C THR A 94 -30.81 -29.87 3.07
N GLY A 95 -31.88 -29.20 2.63
CA GLY A 95 -32.52 -28.12 3.37
C GLY A 95 -33.13 -28.53 4.72
N ILE A 96 -33.12 -27.58 5.65
CA ILE A 96 -34.10 -27.45 6.73
C ILE A 96 -34.42 -25.96 6.85
N SER A 97 -35.54 -25.59 6.26
CA SER A 97 -36.31 -24.43 6.66
C SER A 97 -37.24 -24.86 7.79
N THR A 98 -36.89 -24.53 9.04
CA THR A 98 -37.87 -24.54 10.13
C THR A 98 -37.49 -23.54 11.21
N GLY A 99 -38.23 -22.42 11.28
CA GLY A 99 -38.11 -21.46 12.39
C GLY A 99 -38.44 -20.03 11.97
N ALA A 100 -39.69 -19.81 11.59
CA ALA A 100 -40.23 -18.51 11.19
C ALA A 100 -40.01 -17.41 12.24
N SER A 101 -39.63 -16.21 11.79
CA SER A 101 -40.07 -14.93 12.38
C SER A 101 -39.84 -13.80 11.39
N ASP A 102 -40.98 -13.33 10.91
CA ASP A 102 -41.30 -11.96 10.48
C ASP A 102 -40.74 -11.45 9.15
N GLY A 103 -41.64 -11.42 8.17
CA GLY A 103 -41.47 -10.76 6.90
C GLY A 103 -41.66 -9.27 7.03
N SER A 104 -40.61 -8.54 7.39
CA SER A 104 -40.55 -7.10 7.19
C SER A 104 -39.47 -6.77 6.16
N ASP A 105 -39.93 -6.64 4.92
CA ASP A 105 -39.43 -5.65 3.95
C ASP A 105 -37.91 -5.55 3.79
N LEU A 106 -37.31 -6.53 3.11
CA LEU A 106 -36.11 -6.25 2.31
C LEU A 106 -36.51 -5.41 1.08
N ARG A 107 -36.98 -4.18 1.33
CA ARG A 107 -37.05 -3.16 0.28
C ARG A 107 -35.66 -2.61 0.13
N ASN A 108 -35.06 -2.84 -1.03
CA ASN A 108 -33.96 -2.02 -1.50
C ASN A 108 -34.47 -0.58 -1.44
N ARG A 109 -34.00 0.16 -0.44
CA ARG A 109 -34.28 1.58 -0.30
C ARG A 109 -33.36 2.24 -1.30
N ASP A 110 -33.89 2.44 -2.50
CA ASP A 110 -33.32 3.32 -3.51
C ASP A 110 -33.46 4.74 -2.95
N GLU A 111 -32.64 5.06 -1.95
CA GLU A 111 -32.44 6.43 -1.52
C GLU A 111 -31.62 7.10 -2.63
N ALA A 112 -32.32 7.41 -3.73
CA ALA A 112 -31.87 8.38 -4.69
C ALA A 112 -31.64 9.65 -3.90
N THR A 113 -30.37 10.01 -3.75
CA THR A 113 -29.92 11.28 -3.21
C THR A 113 -30.68 12.40 -3.90
N GLU A 114 -31.73 12.92 -3.26
CA GLU A 114 -32.32 14.22 -3.55
C GLU A 114 -31.35 15.27 -3.00
N GLY A 115 -30.22 15.38 -3.70
CA GLY A 115 -29.17 16.36 -3.46
C GLY A 115 -28.98 17.18 -4.72
N GLU A 116 -30.05 17.84 -5.18
CA GLU A 116 -29.89 19.07 -5.96
C GLU A 116 -29.05 20.03 -5.10
N SER A 117 -27.73 20.02 -5.33
CA SER A 117 -26.66 20.93 -4.87
C SER A 117 -25.31 20.22 -4.58
N ALA A 118 -25.06 19.00 -5.06
CA ALA A 118 -23.74 18.35 -4.90
C ALA A 118 -22.66 18.88 -5.87
N PHE A 119 -23.03 19.68 -6.87
CA PHE A 119 -22.11 20.40 -7.73
C PHE A 119 -22.44 21.89 -7.64
N PRO A 120 -21.62 22.74 -6.99
CA PRO A 120 -21.66 24.15 -7.37
C PRO A 120 -21.33 24.20 -8.86
N GLU A 121 -22.19 24.82 -9.66
CA GLU A 121 -21.83 25.24 -11.01
C GLU A 121 -20.59 26.12 -10.85
N GLN A 122 -19.41 25.57 -11.15
CA GLN A 122 -18.20 26.36 -11.25
C GLN A 122 -18.34 27.19 -12.53
N GLU A 123 -19.11 28.27 -12.41
CA GLU A 123 -19.08 29.40 -13.33
C GLU A 123 -17.72 30.07 -13.15
N GLY A 124 -16.73 29.48 -13.80
CA GLY A 124 -15.33 29.85 -13.70
C GLY A 124 -14.63 29.39 -14.95
N SER A 125 -15.06 29.94 -16.08
CA SER A 125 -14.40 29.92 -17.39
C SER A 125 -12.91 29.55 -17.28
N LEU A 126 -12.56 28.36 -17.77
CA LEU A 126 -11.19 27.98 -18.11
C LEU A 126 -10.69 28.90 -19.23
N SER A 127 -10.39 30.14 -18.85
CA SER A 127 -9.82 31.16 -19.70
C SER A 127 -8.34 30.86 -19.86
N TYR A 128 -8.05 30.10 -20.92
CA TYR A 128 -6.99 30.42 -21.88
C TYR A 128 -5.66 30.91 -21.27
N PHE A 129 -4.75 29.99 -20.95
CA PHE A 129 -3.33 30.33 -20.87
C PHE A 129 -2.76 30.27 -22.29
N SER A 130 -2.73 31.42 -22.95
CA SER A 130 -2.12 31.60 -24.26
C SER A 130 -1.14 32.75 -24.19
N GLY A 131 0.01 32.53 -24.80
CA GLY A 131 1.15 33.45 -24.83
C GLY A 131 2.16 33.08 -23.74
N ASP A 132 3.45 32.93 -24.01
CA ASP A 132 4.18 33.45 -25.16
C ASP A 132 5.63 32.93 -25.07
N VAL A 133 6.12 32.20 -26.07
CA VAL A 133 7.54 31.82 -26.14
C VAL A 133 8.22 32.82 -27.06
N HIS A 134 8.70 33.92 -26.48
CA HIS A 134 9.60 34.86 -27.15
C HIS A 134 11.05 34.61 -26.72
N GLY A 135 11.91 34.39 -27.72
CA GLY A 135 13.33 34.77 -27.71
C GLY A 135 14.32 33.63 -27.56
#